data_AF-A0A2G2X6V1-F1
#
_entry.id   AF-A0A2G2X6V1-F1
#
_cell.length_a   1.000
_cell.length_b   1.000
_cell.length_c   1.000
_cell.angle_alpha   90.00
_cell.angle_beta   90.00
_cell.angle_gamma   90.00
#
_symmetry.space_group_name_H-M   'P 1'
#
loop_
_entity.id
_entity.type
_entity.pdbx_description
1 polymer ?
#
loop_
_entity_poly.entity_id
_entity_poly.type
_entity_poly.pdbx_seq_one_letter_code
_entity_poly.pdbx_strand_id
1 'polypeptide(L)'
;MHSVARNSRVEMRGSMVERYQKLGLKHSLNQPYRYPIACDELSIIIKNAYSKLPKNLQSLIFQDSLAAFRLLPQMQTQAAISAAQGLLHSMEAALPKQKKALAASEFKQAMVTHRRRRKVQLVLEGRSQLPQDVLVHVFGFLDLKSLVTASLVCRSWNVAGSDNHLWQCIHLSFFGKSSGNPNIIRLTYDVERISFTPANITAANVDWKDAFKRAYRGISIKVTSQRGFCKQCNSIVWLSNSRCSNECYGKISDEHQTMPASLEQV
;
A
#
# COMPACT_ATOMS: atom_id res chain seq x y z
N MET A 1 45.61 -11.73 -31.93
CA MET A 1 44.30 -12.29 -32.30
C MET A 1 43.22 -11.50 -31.59
N HIS A 2 42.48 -10.71 -32.36
CA HIS A 2 41.56 -9.68 -31.90
C HIS A 2 40.21 -10.24 -31.42
N SER A 3 39.69 -9.59 -30.37
CA SER A 3 38.28 -9.29 -30.12
C SER A 3 37.28 -10.46 -29.97
N VAL A 4 36.97 -10.77 -28.71
CA VAL A 4 35.65 -11.32 -28.34
C VAL A 4 34.97 -10.28 -27.45
N ALA A 5 34.51 -9.19 -28.08
CA ALA A 5 33.44 -8.37 -27.57
C ALA A 5 32.16 -8.75 -28.34
N ARG A 6 31.49 -9.81 -27.86
CA ARG A 6 30.13 -10.20 -28.23
C ARG A 6 29.34 -10.26 -26.92
N ASN A 7 28.12 -9.79 -26.77
CA ASN A 7 27.23 -8.99 -27.58
C ASN A 7 26.07 -8.69 -26.60
N SER A 8 26.09 -7.56 -25.91
CA SER A 8 25.04 -7.19 -24.93
C SER A 8 24.50 -5.79 -25.22
N ARG A 9 24.24 -5.51 -26.49
CA ARG A 9 23.20 -4.57 -26.90
C ARG A 9 22.17 -5.34 -27.68
N VAL A 10 21.12 -5.79 -27.00
CA VAL A 10 19.83 -5.99 -27.65
C VAL A 10 19.43 -4.62 -28.19
N GLU A 11 19.78 -4.36 -29.46
CA GLU A 11 19.24 -3.24 -30.21
C GLU A 11 17.72 -3.36 -30.17
N MET A 12 17.06 -2.50 -29.40
CA MET A 12 15.63 -2.22 -29.60
C MET A 12 15.45 -1.57 -30.98
N ARG A 13 15.47 -2.39 -32.02
CA ARG A 13 15.05 -2.04 -33.39
C ARG A 13 13.54 -1.76 -33.35
N GLY A 14 13.19 -0.48 -33.26
CA GLY A 14 11.82 0.01 -33.36
C GLY A 14 11.83 1.53 -33.45
N SER A 15 10.87 2.11 -34.16
CA SER A 15 10.77 3.56 -34.27
C SER A 15 10.65 4.19 -32.87
N MET A 16 11.04 5.46 -32.71
CA MET A 16 10.87 6.17 -31.41
C MET A 16 9.41 6.15 -30.94
N VAL A 17 8.46 6.10 -31.88
CA VAL A 17 7.02 5.96 -31.61
C VAL A 17 6.69 4.58 -31.04
N GLU A 18 7.17 3.49 -31.64
CA GLU A 18 6.97 2.14 -31.11
C GLU A 18 7.56 1.98 -29.71
N ARG A 19 8.76 2.52 -29.48
CA ARG A 19 9.39 2.47 -28.16
C ARG A 19 8.54 3.19 -27.11
N TYR A 20 7.98 4.34 -27.45
CA TYR A 20 7.06 5.07 -26.59
C TYR A 20 5.76 4.27 -26.34
N GLN A 21 5.16 3.70 -27.39
CA GLN A 21 3.94 2.90 -27.25
C GLN A 21 4.14 1.66 -26.38
N LYS A 22 5.31 1.01 -26.45
CA LYS A 22 5.68 -0.13 -25.59
C LYS A 22 5.73 0.22 -24.10
N LEU A 23 5.85 1.49 -23.72
CA LEU A 23 5.74 1.91 -22.32
C LEU A 23 4.32 1.72 -21.76
N GLY A 24 3.30 1.60 -22.62
CA GLY A 24 1.94 1.32 -22.18
C GLY A 24 1.29 2.44 -21.36
N LEU A 25 1.81 3.67 -21.43
CA LEU A 25 1.34 4.82 -20.61
C LEU A 25 -0.15 5.06 -20.75
N LYS A 26 -0.68 5.03 -21.98
CA LYS A 26 -2.11 5.17 -22.25
C LYS A 26 -2.96 4.11 -21.54
N HIS A 27 -2.48 2.86 -21.48
CA HIS A 27 -3.17 1.80 -20.74
C HIS A 27 -3.11 2.06 -19.23
N SER A 28 -1.93 2.41 -18.71
CA SER A 28 -1.72 2.75 -17.30
C SER A 28 -2.58 3.94 -16.83
N LEU A 29 -2.81 4.94 -17.68
CA LEU A 29 -3.72 6.06 -17.39
C LEU A 29 -5.17 5.63 -17.17
N ASN A 30 -5.61 4.51 -17.76
CA ASN A 30 -6.96 4.01 -17.54
C ASN A 30 -7.11 3.22 -16.22
N GLN A 31 -6.01 2.96 -15.50
CA GLN A 31 -6.02 2.21 -14.25
C GLN A 31 -5.85 3.17 -13.06
N PRO A 32 -6.82 3.28 -12.14
CA PRO A 32 -6.75 4.27 -11.05
C PRO A 32 -5.49 4.20 -10.17
N TYR A 33 -4.97 2.99 -9.95
CA TYR A 33 -3.78 2.75 -9.14
C TYR A 33 -2.45 3.02 -9.88
N ARG A 34 -2.44 3.01 -11.21
CA ARG A 34 -1.25 3.35 -12.03
C ARG A 34 -1.29 4.76 -12.59
N TYR A 35 -2.45 5.42 -12.57
CA TYR A 35 -2.64 6.76 -13.11
C TYR A 35 -1.62 7.79 -12.60
N PRO A 36 -1.33 7.90 -11.28
CA PRO A 36 -0.37 8.88 -10.79
C PRO A 36 1.04 8.64 -11.36
N ILE A 37 1.47 7.37 -11.38
CA ILE A 37 2.79 6.96 -11.91
C ILE A 37 2.90 7.32 -13.40
N ALA A 38 1.85 7.02 -14.18
CA ALA A 38 1.83 7.36 -15.61
C ALA A 38 1.86 8.87 -15.88
N CYS A 39 1.20 9.67 -15.03
CA CYS A 39 1.28 11.14 -15.11
C CYS A 39 2.70 11.65 -14.81
N ASP A 40 3.39 11.07 -13.83
CA ASP A 40 4.75 11.44 -13.47
C ASP A 40 5.75 11.04 -14.58
N GLU A 41 5.60 9.85 -15.18
CA GLU A 41 6.42 9.44 -16.32
C GLU A 41 6.23 10.36 -17.54
N LEU A 42 4.98 10.73 -17.86
CA LEU A 42 4.70 11.72 -18.89
C LEU A 42 5.34 13.08 -18.57
N SER A 43 5.31 13.50 -17.30
CA SER A 43 5.94 14.74 -16.84
C SER A 43 7.45 14.74 -17.09
N ILE A 44 8.12 13.63 -16.77
CA ILE A 44 9.56 13.44 -16.98
C ILE A 44 9.89 13.48 -18.48
N ILE A 45 9.13 12.77 -19.31
CA ILE A 45 9.31 12.76 -20.77
C ILE A 45 9.16 14.18 -21.33
N ILE A 46 8.13 14.91 -20.88
CA ILE A 46 7.84 16.26 -21.36
C ILE A 46 8.97 17.24 -20.98
N LYS A 47 9.41 17.20 -19.72
CA LYS A 47 10.49 18.07 -19.22
C LYS A 47 11.81 17.84 -19.94
N ASN A 48 12.19 16.58 -20.16
CA ASN A 48 13.56 16.24 -20.53
C ASN A 48 13.75 15.96 -22.02
N ALA A 49 12.71 15.50 -22.71
CA ALA A 49 12.85 14.99 -24.08
C ALA A 49 11.99 15.74 -25.11
N TYR A 50 10.85 16.35 -24.73
CA TYR A 50 9.82 16.79 -25.68
C TYR A 50 10.34 17.58 -26.89
N SER A 51 11.17 18.60 -26.67
CA SER A 51 11.70 19.47 -27.74
C SER A 51 12.62 18.74 -28.72
N LYS A 52 13.24 17.64 -28.30
CA LYS A 52 14.18 16.83 -29.09
C LYS A 52 13.50 15.70 -29.87
N LEU A 53 12.21 15.43 -29.59
CA LEU A 53 11.49 14.33 -30.21
C LEU A 53 10.92 14.71 -31.58
N PRO A 54 10.75 13.74 -32.50
CA PRO A 54 10.05 13.95 -33.77
C PRO A 54 8.61 14.49 -33.60
N LYS A 55 8.11 15.27 -34.57
CA LYS A 55 6.79 15.94 -34.51
C LYS A 55 5.62 14.97 -34.30
N ASN A 56 5.65 13.79 -34.91
CA ASN A 56 4.66 12.74 -34.73
C ASN A 56 4.62 12.24 -33.28
N LEU A 57 5.79 12.00 -32.67
CA LEU A 57 5.88 11.56 -31.27
C LEU A 57 5.53 12.69 -30.29
N GLN A 58 5.93 13.94 -30.57
CA GLN A 58 5.48 15.10 -29.81
C GLN A 58 3.96 15.25 -29.80
N SER A 59 3.31 14.96 -30.93
CA SER A 59 1.85 14.97 -31.06
C SER A 59 1.22 13.87 -30.20
N LEU A 60 1.76 12.65 -30.28
CA LEU A 60 1.25 11.50 -29.51
C LEU A 60 1.37 11.72 -27.99
N ILE A 61 2.55 12.14 -27.49
CA ILE A 61 2.77 12.45 -26.08
C ILE A 61 1.80 13.54 -25.59
N PHE A 62 1.58 14.56 -26.44
CA PHE A 62 0.66 15.63 -26.11
C PHE A 62 -0.79 15.13 -26.04
N GLN A 63 -1.21 14.26 -26.96
CA GLN A 63 -2.52 13.63 -26.92
C GLN A 63 -2.72 12.76 -25.68
N ASP A 64 -1.73 11.94 -25.31
CA ASP A 64 -1.79 11.10 -24.11
C ASP A 64 -1.82 11.95 -22.82
N SER A 65 -1.16 13.11 -22.83
CA SER A 65 -1.23 14.07 -21.70
C SER A 65 -2.61 14.72 -21.57
N LEU A 66 -3.25 15.09 -22.69
CA LEU A 66 -4.63 15.56 -22.67
C LEU A 66 -5.59 14.45 -22.25
N ALA A 67 -5.35 13.21 -22.67
CA ALA A 67 -6.13 12.05 -22.25
C ALA A 67 -6.03 11.84 -20.73
N ALA A 68 -4.85 12.03 -20.13
CA ALA A 68 -4.68 11.99 -18.68
C ALA A 68 -5.64 12.99 -17.98
N PHE A 69 -5.68 14.25 -18.43
CA PHE A 69 -6.61 15.23 -17.86
C PHE A 69 -8.07 14.84 -18.03
N ARG A 70 -8.46 14.28 -19.18
CA ARG A 70 -9.84 13.82 -19.42
C ARG A 70 -10.23 12.63 -18.54
N LEU A 71 -9.27 11.81 -18.12
CA LEU A 71 -9.48 10.69 -17.21
C LEU A 71 -9.46 11.09 -15.74
N LEU A 72 -8.83 12.22 -15.39
CA LEU A 72 -8.75 12.74 -14.02
C LEU A 72 -10.09 12.75 -13.25
N PRO A 73 -11.25 13.12 -13.82
CA PRO A 73 -12.53 13.08 -13.12
C PRO A 73 -13.00 11.70 -12.66
N GLN A 74 -12.35 10.62 -13.12
CA GLN A 74 -12.60 9.25 -12.70
C GLN A 74 -11.68 8.82 -11.53
N MET A 75 -10.66 9.62 -11.23
CA MET A 75 -9.65 9.32 -10.22
C MET A 75 -10.08 9.87 -8.85
N GLN A 76 -10.14 8.99 -7.86
CA GLN A 76 -10.68 9.30 -6.54
C GLN A 76 -9.62 9.76 -5.54
N THR A 77 -8.33 9.65 -5.88
CA THR A 77 -7.22 9.88 -4.95
C THR A 77 -6.62 11.27 -5.06
N GLN A 78 -6.16 11.81 -3.93
CA GLN A 78 -5.40 13.07 -3.91
C GLN A 78 -4.07 12.94 -4.68
N ALA A 79 -3.46 11.76 -4.65
CA ALA A 79 -2.24 11.47 -5.42
C ALA A 79 -2.44 11.65 -6.93
N ALA A 80 -3.58 11.22 -7.48
CA ALA A 80 -3.90 11.44 -8.89
C ALA A 80 -4.04 12.93 -9.25
N ILE A 81 -4.64 13.73 -8.37
CA ILE A 81 -4.76 15.18 -8.56
C ILE A 81 -3.37 15.83 -8.56
N SER A 82 -2.53 15.50 -7.58
CA SER A 82 -1.18 16.04 -7.48
C SER A 82 -0.29 15.66 -8.67
N ALA A 83 -0.35 14.41 -9.14
CA ALA A 83 0.39 13.97 -10.31
C ALA A 83 -0.09 14.66 -11.60
N ALA A 84 -1.41 14.84 -11.77
CA ALA A 84 -1.95 15.58 -12.91
C ALA A 84 -1.59 17.08 -12.89
N GLN A 85 -1.52 17.69 -11.70
CA GLN A 85 -0.99 19.06 -11.55
C GLN A 85 0.50 19.13 -11.91
N GLY A 86 1.30 18.16 -11.47
CA GLY A 86 2.70 18.04 -11.85
C GLY A 86 2.90 17.91 -13.37
N LEU A 87 2.02 17.16 -14.02
CA LEU A 87 1.97 17.05 -15.49
C LEU A 87 1.64 18.38 -16.16
N LEU A 88 0.62 19.10 -15.68
CA LEU A 88 0.30 20.44 -16.21
C LEU A 88 1.48 21.39 -16.11
N HIS A 89 2.15 21.47 -14.95
CA HIS A 89 3.33 22.33 -14.80
C HIS A 89 4.48 21.94 -15.72
N SER A 90 4.69 20.64 -15.94
CA SER A 90 5.68 20.13 -16.88
C SER A 90 5.36 20.56 -18.32
N MET A 91 4.09 20.49 -18.70
CA MET A 91 3.58 20.97 -19.99
C MET A 91 3.72 22.49 -20.13
N GLU A 92 3.40 23.26 -19.10
CA GLU A 92 3.54 24.72 -19.07
C GLU A 92 5.00 25.15 -19.17
N ALA A 93 5.94 24.37 -18.64
CA ALA A 93 7.37 24.68 -18.77
C ALA A 93 7.90 24.38 -20.19
N ALA A 94 7.54 23.22 -20.76
CA ALA A 94 8.21 22.69 -21.95
C ALA A 94 7.49 22.94 -23.29
N LEU A 95 6.18 23.24 -23.31
CA LEU A 95 5.40 23.31 -24.55
C LEU A 95 5.30 24.72 -25.17
N PRO A 96 4.97 24.85 -26.47
CA PRO A 96 4.63 26.14 -27.08
C PRO A 96 3.33 26.76 -26.54
N LYS A 97 3.18 28.09 -26.62
CA LYS A 97 2.07 28.89 -26.05
C LYS A 97 0.68 28.32 -26.35
N GLN A 98 0.41 27.90 -27.58
CA GLN A 98 -0.88 27.32 -27.99
C GLN A 98 -1.20 26.02 -27.24
N LYS A 99 -0.21 25.12 -27.10
CA LYS A 99 -0.37 23.84 -26.41
C LYS A 99 -0.52 24.01 -24.89
N LYS A 100 0.16 25.01 -24.31
CA LYS A 100 -0.01 25.39 -22.89
C LYS A 100 -1.46 25.81 -22.61
N ALA A 101 -2.01 26.71 -23.43
CA ALA A 101 -3.36 27.21 -23.27
C ALA A 101 -4.40 26.08 -23.35
N LEU A 102 -4.24 25.18 -24.32
CA LEU A 102 -5.11 24.02 -24.46
C LEU A 102 -5.02 23.08 -23.24
N ALA A 103 -3.80 22.72 -22.82
CA ALA A 103 -3.56 21.88 -21.65
C ALA A 103 -4.19 22.48 -20.36
N ALA A 104 -4.00 23.78 -20.13
CA ALA A 104 -4.58 24.47 -18.99
C ALA A 104 -6.12 24.50 -19.03
N SER A 105 -6.72 24.69 -20.23
CA SER A 105 -8.18 24.67 -20.39
C SER A 105 -8.78 23.29 -20.11
N GLU A 106 -8.16 22.23 -20.63
CA GLU A 106 -8.57 20.83 -20.44
C GLU A 106 -8.43 20.43 -18.97
N PHE A 107 -7.31 20.78 -18.33
CA PHE A 107 -7.12 20.52 -16.91
C PHE A 107 -8.16 21.25 -16.04
N LYS A 108 -8.45 22.53 -16.33
CA LYS A 108 -9.49 23.28 -15.61
C LYS A 108 -10.86 22.62 -15.76
N GLN A 109 -11.24 22.22 -16.96
CA GLN A 109 -12.51 21.53 -17.22
C GLN A 109 -12.58 20.18 -16.50
N ALA A 110 -11.49 19.42 -16.52
CA ALA A 110 -11.37 18.18 -15.77
C ALA A 110 -11.53 18.40 -14.26
N MET A 111 -10.89 19.42 -13.69
CA MET A 111 -11.02 19.76 -12.27
C MET A 111 -12.44 20.18 -11.88
N VAL A 112 -13.13 20.96 -12.72
CA VAL A 112 -14.55 21.29 -12.51
C VAL A 112 -15.40 20.02 -12.51
N THR A 113 -15.18 19.13 -13.48
CA THR A 113 -15.92 17.87 -13.61
C THR A 113 -15.63 16.94 -12.42
N HIS A 114 -14.38 16.84 -11.99
CA HIS A 114 -13.94 16.09 -10.81
C HIS A 114 -14.64 16.60 -9.54
N ARG A 115 -14.64 17.92 -9.31
CA ARG A 115 -15.32 18.53 -8.16
C ARG A 115 -16.83 18.29 -8.17
N ARG A 116 -17.48 18.43 -9.34
CA ARG A 116 -18.93 18.14 -9.49
C ARG A 116 -19.23 16.67 -9.19
N ARG A 117 -18.45 15.74 -9.75
CA ARG A 117 -18.57 14.31 -9.46
C ARG A 117 -18.34 14.00 -7.99
N ARG A 118 -17.30 14.55 -7.37
CA ARG A 118 -17.03 14.37 -5.94
C ARG A 118 -18.19 14.87 -5.08
N LYS A 119 -18.84 15.99 -5.43
CA LYS A 119 -20.03 16.48 -4.69
C LYS A 119 -21.20 15.52 -4.79
N VAL A 120 -21.48 14.96 -5.97
CA VAL A 120 -22.54 13.95 -6.19
C VAL A 120 -22.18 12.63 -5.51
N GLN A 121 -20.91 12.22 -5.59
CA GLN A 121 -20.42 10.99 -4.98
C GLN A 121 -20.40 11.07 -3.46
N LEU A 122 -20.10 12.22 -2.84
CA LEU A 122 -20.25 12.41 -1.39
C LEU A 122 -21.70 12.26 -0.92
N VAL A 123 -22.68 12.63 -1.77
CA VAL A 123 -24.12 12.41 -1.50
C VAL A 123 -24.49 10.92 -1.60
N LEU A 124 -23.79 10.14 -2.43
CA LEU A 124 -24.00 8.70 -2.62
C LEU A 124 -23.19 7.85 -1.61
N GLU A 125 -21.95 8.22 -1.30
CA GLU A 125 -21.00 7.58 -0.38
C GLU A 125 -21.38 7.73 1.09
N GLY A 126 -22.32 8.62 1.40
CA GLY A 126 -23.05 8.56 2.68
C GLY A 126 -23.76 7.21 2.91
N ARG A 127 -23.77 6.29 1.91
CA ARG A 127 -24.40 4.97 1.96
C ARG A 127 -23.45 3.78 1.74
N SER A 128 -22.17 3.97 1.43
CA SER A 128 -21.25 2.88 1.07
C SER A 128 -19.97 2.84 1.92
N GLN A 129 -20.15 2.94 3.24
CA GLN A 129 -19.12 2.48 4.18
C GLN A 129 -19.38 1.00 4.46
N LEU A 130 -18.32 0.19 4.45
CA LEU A 130 -18.41 -1.19 4.93
C LEU A 130 -18.95 -1.18 6.36
N PRO A 131 -19.85 -2.10 6.71
CA PRO A 131 -20.29 -2.29 8.08
C PRO A 131 -19.09 -2.42 9.04
N GLN A 132 -19.26 -1.89 10.24
CA GLN A 132 -18.20 -1.74 11.23
C GLN A 132 -17.55 -3.09 11.59
N ASP A 133 -18.36 -4.13 11.71
CA ASP A 133 -17.98 -5.52 11.96
C ASP A 133 -17.08 -6.10 10.85
N VAL A 134 -17.36 -5.77 9.58
CA VAL A 134 -16.53 -6.19 8.45
C VAL A 134 -15.14 -5.53 8.52
N LEU A 135 -15.07 -4.24 8.90
CA LEU A 135 -13.79 -3.56 9.09
C LEU A 135 -12.98 -4.16 10.26
N VAL A 136 -13.63 -4.46 11.38
CA VAL A 136 -12.99 -5.14 12.53
C VAL A 136 -12.44 -6.50 12.11
N HIS A 137 -13.22 -7.27 11.32
CA HIS A 137 -12.78 -8.56 10.79
C HIS A 137 -11.54 -8.41 9.89
N VAL A 138 -11.55 -7.47 8.94
CA VAL A 138 -10.38 -7.19 8.07
C VAL A 138 -9.16 -6.79 8.91
N PHE A 139 -9.37 -5.96 9.93
CA PHE A 139 -8.30 -5.49 10.81
C PHE A 139 -7.69 -6.60 11.67
N GLY A 140 -8.44 -7.67 11.95
CA GLY A 140 -7.93 -8.89 12.58
C GLY A 140 -6.78 -9.57 11.81
N PHE A 141 -6.64 -9.30 10.52
CA PHE A 141 -5.56 -9.85 9.69
C PHE A 141 -4.32 -8.95 9.58
N LEU A 142 -4.36 -7.73 10.13
CA LEU A 142 -3.25 -6.78 10.04
C LEU A 142 -2.21 -7.02 11.14
N ASP A 143 -0.94 -6.79 10.82
CA ASP A 143 0.10 -6.71 11.84
C ASP A 143 -0.08 -5.44 12.70
N LEU A 144 0.51 -5.42 13.90
CA LEU A 144 0.32 -4.33 14.87
C LEU A 144 0.59 -2.94 14.26
N LYS A 145 1.63 -2.83 13.42
CA LYS A 145 1.99 -1.57 12.76
C LYS A 145 0.94 -1.18 11.72
N SER A 146 0.51 -2.10 10.86
CA SER A 146 -0.52 -1.80 9.86
C SER A 146 -1.88 -1.51 10.49
N LEU A 147 -2.24 -2.19 11.58
CA LEU A 147 -3.46 -1.91 12.35
C LEU A 147 -3.47 -0.48 12.90
N VAL A 148 -2.38 -0.07 13.56
CA VAL A 148 -2.26 1.29 14.10
C VAL A 148 -2.31 2.31 12.97
N THR A 149 -1.64 2.04 11.84
CA THR A 149 -1.64 2.94 10.68
C THR A 149 -3.03 3.03 10.04
N ALA A 150 -3.73 1.91 9.87
CA ALA A 150 -5.10 1.86 9.36
C ALA A 150 -6.07 2.64 10.26
N SER A 151 -5.88 2.56 11.58
CA SER A 151 -6.70 3.30 12.56
C SER A 151 -6.60 4.83 12.45
N LEU A 152 -5.63 5.36 11.70
CA LEU A 152 -5.43 6.80 11.50
C LEU A 152 -6.07 7.33 10.20
N VAL A 153 -6.65 6.46 9.36
CA VAL A 153 -7.15 6.82 8.03
C VAL A 153 -8.41 7.69 8.10
N CYS A 154 -9.41 7.30 8.89
CA CYS A 154 -10.66 8.03 9.07
C CYS A 154 -11.34 7.69 10.40
N ARG A 155 -12.42 8.40 10.75
CA ARG A 155 -13.17 8.17 12.00
C ARG A 155 -13.73 6.75 12.10
N SER A 156 -14.36 6.23 11.03
CA SER A 156 -14.91 4.86 11.02
C SER A 156 -13.83 3.79 11.22
N TRP A 157 -12.68 3.94 10.55
CA TRP A 157 -11.54 3.04 10.71
C TRP A 157 -10.91 3.17 12.10
N ASN A 158 -10.87 4.36 12.68
CA ASN A 158 -10.41 4.55 14.04
C ASN A 158 -11.28 3.80 15.06
N VAL A 159 -12.60 3.84 14.89
CA VAL A 159 -13.55 3.07 15.71
C VAL A 159 -13.29 1.56 15.53
N ALA A 160 -13.02 1.09 14.30
CA ALA A 160 -12.79 -0.33 14.03
C ALA A 160 -11.47 -0.82 14.64
N GLY A 161 -10.40 -0.04 14.47
CA GLY A 161 -9.09 -0.34 15.02
C GLY A 161 -8.97 0.00 16.51
N SER A 162 -10.05 0.41 17.16
CA SER A 162 -10.15 0.54 18.62
C SER A 162 -11.09 -0.50 19.22
N ASP A 163 -11.56 -1.46 18.42
CA ASP A 163 -12.44 -2.53 18.90
C ASP A 163 -11.79 -3.34 20.02
N ASN A 164 -12.52 -3.48 21.14
CA ASN A 164 -11.96 -4.05 22.35
C ASN A 164 -11.66 -5.55 22.22
N HIS A 165 -12.49 -6.28 21.46
CA HIS A 165 -12.29 -7.71 21.22
C HIS A 165 -11.09 -7.95 20.31
N LEU A 166 -10.91 -7.12 19.28
CA LEU A 166 -9.70 -7.13 18.45
C LEU A 166 -8.42 -6.96 19.29
N TRP A 167 -8.39 -5.96 20.19
CA TRP A 167 -7.23 -5.75 21.07
C TRP A 167 -7.06 -6.86 22.12
N GLN A 168 -8.15 -7.48 22.58
CA GLN A 168 -8.09 -8.67 23.42
C GLN A 168 -7.39 -9.82 22.71
N CYS A 169 -7.79 -10.13 21.47
CA CYS A 169 -7.16 -11.18 20.67
C CYS A 169 -5.67 -10.90 20.43
N ILE A 170 -5.32 -9.64 20.10
CA ILE A 170 -3.93 -9.22 19.90
C ILE A 170 -3.15 -9.39 21.21
N HIS A 171 -3.70 -8.95 22.34
CA HIS A 171 -3.06 -9.08 23.65
C HIS A 171 -2.82 -10.54 24.03
N LEU A 172 -3.81 -11.41 23.86
CA LEU A 172 -3.67 -12.83 24.14
C LEU A 172 -2.66 -13.51 23.21
N SER A 173 -2.61 -13.11 21.94
CA SER A 173 -1.60 -13.59 20.99
C SER A 173 -0.18 -13.15 21.37
N PHE A 174 -0.01 -11.90 21.83
CA PHE A 174 1.31 -11.33 22.14
C PHE A 174 1.85 -11.72 23.52
N PHE A 175 0.96 -11.88 24.51
CA PHE A 175 1.32 -12.06 25.93
C PHE A 175 0.77 -13.33 26.57
N GLY A 176 -0.14 -14.06 25.90
CA GLY A 176 -0.74 -15.29 26.42
C GLY A 176 0.29 -16.40 26.48
N LYS A 177 0.55 -16.91 27.69
CA LYS A 177 1.37 -18.12 27.89
C LYS A 177 0.59 -19.33 27.38
N SER A 178 1.25 -20.23 26.63
CA SER A 178 0.70 -21.54 26.27
C SER A 178 0.48 -22.35 27.54
N SER A 179 -0.73 -22.28 28.11
CA SER A 179 -1.19 -23.24 29.11
C SER A 179 -2.13 -24.22 28.42
N GLY A 180 -1.55 -25.29 27.87
CA GLY A 180 -2.16 -26.62 27.77
C GLY A 180 -3.62 -26.75 27.35
N ASN A 181 -4.13 -25.94 26.42
CA ASN A 181 -5.41 -26.19 25.78
C ASN A 181 -5.43 -25.61 24.34
N PRO A 182 -5.57 -26.44 23.30
CA PRO A 182 -5.23 -26.10 21.92
C PRO A 182 -6.31 -25.33 21.15
N ASN A 183 -7.12 -24.51 21.82
CA ASN A 183 -7.93 -23.49 21.12
C ASN A 183 -7.10 -22.23 20.87
N ILE A 184 -5.83 -22.43 20.51
CA ILE A 184 -4.95 -21.40 19.97
C ILE A 184 -5.62 -20.92 18.70
N ILE A 185 -6.15 -19.69 18.72
CA ILE A 185 -6.60 -18.99 17.53
C ILE A 185 -5.36 -18.70 16.69
N ARG A 186 -4.92 -19.72 15.95
CA ARG A 186 -4.18 -19.57 14.72
C ARG A 186 -5.15 -18.85 13.78
N LEU A 187 -4.82 -17.62 13.39
CA LEU A 187 -5.39 -16.98 12.22
C LEU A 187 -4.90 -17.76 10.98
N THR A 188 -5.37 -18.99 10.84
CA THR A 188 -5.32 -19.74 9.60
C THR A 188 -6.66 -19.59 8.93
N TYR A 189 -6.60 -19.05 7.72
CA TYR A 189 -7.58 -19.12 6.66
C TYR A 189 -8.38 -20.43 6.74
N ASP A 190 -9.57 -20.37 7.32
CA ASP A 190 -10.73 -21.09 6.83
C ASP A 190 -12.00 -20.49 7.45
N VAL A 191 -13.01 -20.36 6.60
CA VAL A 191 -14.28 -19.69 6.87
C VAL A 191 -15.13 -20.58 7.76
N GLU A 192 -14.95 -20.54 9.08
CA GLU A 192 -15.93 -21.10 9.99
C GLU A 192 -16.18 -20.16 11.18
N ARG A 193 -17.48 -19.88 11.37
CA ARG A 193 -18.02 -18.97 12.38
C ARG A 193 -17.54 -19.38 13.76
N ILE A 194 -16.70 -18.55 14.35
CA ILE A 194 -16.32 -18.70 15.75
C ILE A 194 -17.51 -18.29 16.62
N SER A 195 -18.16 -19.29 17.21
CA SER A 195 -19.13 -19.13 18.28
C SER A 195 -18.40 -19.35 19.60
N PHE A 196 -18.21 -18.32 20.42
CA PHE A 196 -17.66 -18.47 21.76
C PHE A 196 -18.77 -18.35 22.81
N THR A 197 -18.99 -19.42 23.55
CA THR A 197 -19.71 -19.41 24.82
C THR A 197 -18.84 -18.73 25.89
N PRO A 198 -19.33 -17.69 26.58
CA PRO A 198 -18.56 -16.99 27.60
C PRO A 198 -18.53 -17.83 28.88
N ALA A 199 -17.47 -18.60 29.07
CA ALA A 199 -17.20 -19.20 30.37
C ALA A 199 -16.59 -18.13 31.29
N ASN A 200 -17.44 -17.61 32.17
CA ASN A 200 -17.17 -16.96 33.46
C ASN A 200 -15.71 -16.51 33.70
N ILE A 201 -15.37 -15.32 33.22
CA ILE A 201 -14.42 -14.45 33.90
C ILE A 201 -15.17 -13.15 34.14
N THR A 202 -15.39 -12.84 35.41
CA THR A 202 -15.80 -11.52 35.91
C THR A 202 -14.73 -10.49 35.53
N ALA A 203 -14.72 -10.05 34.27
CA ALA A 203 -13.84 -9.03 33.75
C ALA A 203 -14.68 -7.77 33.50
N ALA A 204 -14.82 -6.96 34.54
CA ALA A 204 -15.33 -5.60 34.42
C ALA A 204 -14.54 -4.86 33.33
N ASN A 205 -15.23 -4.53 32.22
CA ASN A 205 -14.88 -3.55 31.19
C ASN A 205 -13.36 -3.25 31.02
N VAL A 206 -12.54 -4.29 30.78
CA VAL A 206 -11.10 -4.10 30.57
C VAL A 206 -10.91 -3.48 29.19
N ASP A 207 -10.35 -2.27 29.14
CA ASP A 207 -9.84 -1.69 27.88
C ASP A 207 -8.56 -2.42 27.49
N TRP A 208 -8.70 -3.38 26.58
CA TRP A 208 -7.61 -4.23 26.13
C TRP A 208 -6.58 -3.47 25.31
N LYS A 209 -6.96 -2.36 24.67
CA LYS A 209 -6.02 -1.51 23.94
C LYS A 209 -5.08 -0.81 24.92
N ASP A 210 -5.61 -0.30 26.01
CA ASP A 210 -4.80 0.32 27.05
C ASP A 210 -4.05 -0.71 27.91
N ALA A 211 -4.64 -1.88 28.19
CA ALA A 211 -3.93 -2.99 28.82
C ALA A 211 -2.72 -3.42 27.97
N PHE A 212 -2.92 -3.56 26.65
CA PHE A 212 -1.85 -3.84 25.70
C PHE A 212 -0.77 -2.77 25.73
N LYS A 213 -1.12 -1.48 25.67
CA LYS A 213 -0.13 -0.39 25.77
C LYS A 213 0.67 -0.44 27.07
N ARG A 214 0.03 -0.72 28.21
CA ARG A 214 0.71 -0.81 29.51
C ARG A 214 1.67 -1.99 29.55
N ALA A 215 1.25 -3.16 29.07
CA ALA A 215 2.10 -4.34 28.96
C ALA A 215 3.27 -4.10 27.98
N TYR A 216 2.99 -3.47 26.84
CA TYR A 216 3.97 -3.17 25.80
C TYR A 216 5.02 -2.14 26.23
N ARG A 217 4.66 -1.13 27.04
CA ARG A 217 5.62 -0.16 27.61
C ARG A 217 6.60 -0.79 28.60
N GLY A 218 6.23 -1.90 29.24
CA GLY A 218 7.10 -2.64 30.17
C GLY A 218 8.19 -3.46 29.48
N ILE A 219 8.17 -3.55 28.15
CA ILE A 219 9.19 -4.24 27.36
C ILE A 219 10.34 -3.26 27.12
N SER A 220 11.53 -3.56 27.64
CA SER A 220 12.75 -2.80 27.29
C SER A 220 13.03 -2.99 25.80
N ILE A 221 12.68 -1.99 24.99
CA ILE A 221 12.92 -2.00 23.54
C ILE A 221 14.42 -1.79 23.32
N LYS A 222 15.24 -2.85 23.46
CA LYS A 222 16.52 -2.89 22.77
C LYS A 222 16.20 -2.94 21.28
N VAL A 223 16.47 -1.82 20.63
CA VAL A 223 16.12 -1.48 19.25
C VAL A 223 16.65 -2.53 18.29
N THR A 224 15.80 -3.40 17.77
CA THR A 224 15.85 -3.79 16.35
C THR A 224 14.44 -4.08 15.86
N SER A 225 13.87 -3.09 15.20
CA SER A 225 12.62 -3.21 14.48
C SER A 225 12.71 -4.37 13.47
N GLN A 226 11.80 -5.34 13.66
CA GLN A 226 11.40 -6.36 12.68
C GLN A 226 12.33 -7.56 12.47
N ARG A 227 13.38 -7.75 13.30
CA ARG A 227 14.32 -8.88 13.19
C ARG A 227 14.22 -9.79 14.42
N GLY A 228 14.09 -11.10 14.21
CA GLY A 228 14.08 -12.11 15.26
C GLY A 228 15.15 -13.16 14.98
N PHE A 229 15.61 -13.86 16.01
CA PHE A 229 16.59 -14.93 15.85
C PHE A 229 15.91 -16.30 15.81
N CYS A 230 16.15 -17.07 14.76
CA CYS A 230 15.66 -18.44 14.65
C CYS A 230 16.66 -19.42 15.28
N LYS A 231 16.29 -20.06 16.39
CA LYS A 231 17.16 -21.04 17.08
C LYS A 231 17.44 -22.31 16.28
N GLN A 232 16.60 -22.63 15.28
CA GLN A 232 16.76 -23.85 14.47
C GLN A 232 17.80 -23.67 13.35
N CYS A 233 17.78 -22.53 12.65
CA CYS A 233 18.72 -22.27 11.56
C CYS A 233 19.79 -21.22 11.90
N ASN A 234 19.86 -20.81 13.17
CA ASN A 234 20.82 -19.84 13.71
C ASN A 234 20.88 -18.53 12.91
N SER A 235 19.75 -18.13 12.31
CA SER A 235 19.68 -17.06 11.33
C SER A 235 18.73 -15.95 11.79
N ILE A 236 19.05 -14.71 11.39
CA ILE A 236 18.24 -13.54 11.67
C ILE A 236 17.09 -13.46 10.65
N VAL A 237 15.85 -13.61 11.13
CA VAL A 237 14.62 -13.66 10.33
C VAL A 237 13.79 -12.39 10.50
N TRP A 238 12.89 -12.10 9.57
CA TRP A 238 11.91 -11.02 9.73
C TRP A 238 10.75 -11.49 10.63
N LEU A 239 10.35 -10.69 11.62
CA LEU A 239 9.30 -11.04 12.60
C LEU A 239 7.86 -10.95 12.06
N SER A 240 7.66 -10.62 10.78
CA SER A 240 6.35 -10.25 10.23
C SER A 240 5.37 -11.40 10.04
N ASN A 241 5.68 -12.65 10.43
CA ASN A 241 4.74 -13.77 10.30
C ASN A 241 5.02 -15.00 11.19
N SER A 242 5.79 -14.84 12.29
CA SER A 242 6.21 -15.94 13.20
C SER A 242 6.80 -17.19 12.51
N ARG A 243 7.19 -17.09 11.24
CA ARG A 243 7.74 -18.17 10.40
C ARG A 243 9.13 -17.81 9.93
N CYS A 244 10.03 -18.78 9.97
CA CYS A 244 11.36 -18.66 9.41
C CYS A 244 11.29 -18.76 7.87
N SER A 245 11.93 -17.83 7.15
CA SER A 245 11.93 -17.77 5.68
C SER A 245 12.69 -18.93 5.01
N ASN A 246 13.50 -19.67 5.76
CA ASN A 246 14.38 -20.73 5.24
C ASN A 246 13.75 -22.12 5.31
N GLU A 247 12.43 -22.24 5.15
CA GLU A 247 11.72 -23.52 5.04
C GLU A 247 12.14 -24.55 6.11
N CYS A 248 12.17 -24.14 7.39
CA CYS A 248 12.37 -25.08 8.50
C CYS A 248 11.12 -25.95 8.69
N TYR A 249 10.89 -26.88 7.76
CA TYR A 249 9.83 -27.88 7.81
C TYR A 249 10.29 -29.01 8.74
N GLY A 250 9.95 -28.90 10.03
CA GLY A 250 10.27 -29.97 10.97
C GLY A 250 9.83 -29.69 12.39
N LYS A 251 8.64 -30.18 12.73
CA LYS A 251 8.03 -30.22 14.06
C LYS A 251 7.79 -28.84 14.68
N ILE A 252 6.57 -28.34 14.49
CA ILE A 252 5.95 -27.34 15.37
C ILE A 252 5.84 -27.97 16.77
N SER A 253 6.92 -27.95 17.53
CA SER A 253 6.89 -28.05 18.99
C SER A 253 6.48 -26.68 19.52
N ASP A 254 5.72 -26.66 20.63
CA ASP A 254 5.17 -25.47 21.31
C ASP A 254 6.22 -24.44 21.80
N GLU A 255 7.48 -24.60 21.40
CA GLU A 255 8.64 -23.78 21.75
C GLU A 255 9.23 -23.02 20.55
N HIS A 256 8.41 -22.65 19.56
CA HIS A 256 8.82 -21.72 18.49
C HIS A 256 8.95 -20.28 19.03
N GLN A 257 9.93 -20.08 19.92
CA GLN A 257 10.33 -18.77 20.42
C GLN A 257 11.35 -18.18 19.46
N THR A 258 10.88 -17.53 18.40
CA THR A 258 11.68 -16.46 17.77
C THR A 258 11.85 -15.37 18.81
N MET A 259 13.05 -15.31 19.41
CA MET A 259 13.36 -14.30 20.40
C MET A 259 13.82 -13.00 19.70
N PRO A 260 13.53 -11.83 20.29
CA PRO A 260 14.17 -10.58 19.87
C PRO A 260 15.69 -10.75 19.96
N ALA A 261 16.41 -10.43 18.89
CA ALA A 261 17.87 -10.51 18.90
C ALA A 261 18.44 -9.50 19.91
N SER A 262 19.36 -9.94 20.77
CA SER A 262 20.07 -9.04 21.67
C SER A 262 21.18 -8.31 20.91
N LEU A 263 21.63 -7.16 21.44
CA LEU A 263 22.72 -6.37 20.86
C LEU A 263 24.06 -7.12 20.80
N GLU A 264 24.21 -8.18 21.60
CA GLU A 264 25.41 -9.03 21.66
C GLU A 264 25.46 -10.07 20.53
N GLN A 265 24.37 -10.23 19.79
CA GLN A 265 24.21 -11.20 18.70
C GLN A 265 24.21 -10.53 17.32
N VAL A 266 24.47 -9.22 17.27
CA VAL A 266 24.67 -8.41 16.05
C VAL A 266 26.16 -8.15 15.87
#